data_AF-A0A850C285-F1
#
_entry.id   AF-A0A850C285-F1
#
_cell.length_a   1.000
_cell.length_b   1.000
_cell.length_c   1.000
_cell.angle_alpha   90.00
_cell.angle_beta   90.00
_cell.angle_gamma   90.00
#
_symmetry.space_group_name_H-M   'P 1'
#
loop_
_entity.id
_entity.type
_entity.pdbx_description
1 polymer ?
#
loop_
_entity_poly.entity_id
_entity_poly.type
_entity_poly.pdbx_seq_one_letter_code
_entity_poly.pdbx_strand_id
1 'polypeptide(L)'
;MDVEVVVDGDTFRAYIDGEKIRVRIMGINSPESGGFREEEDWGAEAKVYAKSKLEGRTVNLFTDPGDPAFDQYDRLLAHVVMENG
;
A
#
# COMPACT_ATOMS: atom_id res chain seq x y z
N MET A 1 6.07 8.70 -6.77
CA MET A 1 4.75 8.15 -7.13
C MET A 1 3.71 8.79 -6.23
N ASP A 2 2.59 9.25 -6.78
CA ASP A 2 1.53 9.94 -6.03
C ASP A 2 0.47 8.95 -5.54
N VAL A 3 0.23 8.91 -4.22
CA VAL A 3 -0.78 8.03 -3.63
C VAL A 3 -2.18 8.63 -3.81
N GLU A 4 -3.04 7.91 -4.53
CA GLU A 4 -4.44 8.32 -4.77
C GLU A 4 -5.35 7.93 -3.61
N VAL A 5 -5.33 6.66 -3.21
CA VAL A 5 -6.25 6.12 -2.21
C VAL A 5 -5.63 4.97 -1.45
N VAL A 6 -5.85 4.95 -0.14
CA VAL A 6 -5.46 3.81 0.70
C VAL A 6 -6.63 2.84 0.81
N VAL A 7 -6.36 1.59 0.42
CA VAL A 7 -7.34 0.49 0.38
C VAL A 7 -7.37 -0.24 1.70
N ASP A 8 -6.21 -0.49 2.31
CA ASP A 8 -6.04 -1.16 3.59
C ASP A 8 -4.78 -0.66 4.30
N GLY A 9 -4.54 -1.08 5.55
CA GLY A 9 -3.40 -0.62 6.38
C GLY A 9 -2.02 -0.80 5.72
N ASP A 10 -1.89 -1.72 4.77
CA ASP A 10 -0.65 -2.04 4.05
C ASP A 10 -0.80 -2.03 2.52
N THR A 11 -1.94 -1.56 2.01
CA THR A 11 -2.28 -1.61 0.58
C THR A 11 -2.88 -0.29 0.12
N PHE A 12 -2.33 0.31 -0.95
CA PHE A 12 -2.82 1.55 -1.54
C PHE A 12 -2.79 1.53 -3.07
N ARG A 13 -3.34 2.57 -3.70
CA ARG A 13 -3.24 2.83 -5.13
C ARG A 13 -2.43 4.10 -5.35
N ALA A 14 -1.50 4.04 -6.30
CA ALA A 14 -0.70 5.18 -6.70
C ALA A 14 -0.63 5.32 -8.21
N TYR A 15 -0.36 6.54 -8.67
CA TYR A 15 -0.02 6.80 -10.07
C TYR A 15 1.46 6.52 -10.32
N ILE A 16 1.73 5.62 -11.26
CA ILE A 16 3.07 5.24 -11.72
C ILE A 16 3.03 5.37 -13.25
N ASP A 17 3.83 6.27 -13.81
CA ASP A 17 3.87 6.55 -15.26
C ASP A 17 2.50 6.83 -15.89
N GLY A 18 1.59 7.46 -15.13
CA GLY A 18 0.23 7.78 -15.56
C GLY A 18 -0.80 6.66 -15.37
N GLU A 19 -0.37 5.48 -14.93
CA GLU A 19 -1.26 4.34 -14.66
C GLU A 19 -1.55 4.18 -13.17
N LYS A 20 -2.77 3.72 -12.85
CA LYS A 20 -3.17 3.40 -11.47
C LYS A 20 -2.70 2.00 -11.11
N ILE A 21 -1.71 1.90 -10.24
CA ILE A 21 -1.15 0.63 -9.79
C ILE A 21 -1.52 0.41 -8.32
N ARG A 22 -1.95 -0.82 -7.99
CA ARG A 22 -2.12 -1.26 -6.60
C ARG A 22 -0.78 -1.66 -6.03
N VAL A 23 -0.44 -1.17 -4.85
CA VAL A 23 0.83 -1.43 -4.18
C VAL A 23 0.56 -2.09 -2.83
N ARG A 24 1.27 -3.19 -2.55
CA ARG A 24 1.34 -3.88 -1.25
C ARG A 24 2.68 -3.51 -0.62
N ILE A 25 2.63 -2.97 0.60
CA ILE A 25 3.84 -2.61 1.33
C ILE A 25 4.52 -3.87 1.85
N MET A 26 5.74 -4.12 1.40
CA MET A 26 6.56 -5.25 1.86
C MET A 26 7.09 -4.98 3.27
N GLY A 27 7.02 -6.01 4.13
CA GLY A 27 7.44 -5.93 5.53
C GLY A 27 6.36 -5.40 6.50
N ILE A 28 5.18 -5.04 6.01
CA ILE A 28 4.02 -4.66 6.84
C ILE A 28 2.87 -5.63 6.55
N ASN A 29 2.38 -6.29 7.59
CA ASN A 29 1.15 -7.08 7.54
C ASN A 29 0.16 -6.46 8.52
N SER A 30 -0.71 -5.58 8.03
CA SER A 30 -1.73 -4.94 8.87
C SER A 30 -2.92 -5.87 9.07
N PRO A 31 -3.66 -5.77 10.19
CA PRO A 31 -4.99 -6.35 10.28
C PRO A 31 -5.88 -5.83 9.15
N GLU A 32 -6.69 -6.71 8.57
CA GLU A 32 -7.56 -6.38 7.44
C GLU A 32 -8.69 -5.44 7.90
N SER A 33 -8.85 -4.29 7.24
CA SER A 33 -9.95 -3.34 7.51
C SER A 33 -11.31 -3.74 6.94
N GLY A 34 -11.46 -5.03 6.61
CA GLY A 34 -12.65 -5.61 6.00
C GLY A 34 -12.77 -5.42 4.49
N GLY A 35 -13.84 -5.96 3.90
CA GLY A 35 -14.15 -5.89 2.48
C GLY A 35 -14.31 -7.29 1.87
N PHE A 36 -13.25 -7.81 1.25
CA PHE A 36 -13.27 -9.19 0.75
C PHE A 36 -13.12 -10.24 1.86
N ARG A 37 -12.48 -9.85 2.96
CA ARG A 37 -12.35 -10.62 4.20
C ARG A 37 -13.15 -9.97 5.32
N GLU A 38 -13.39 -10.73 6.38
CA GLU A 38 -13.91 -10.16 7.63
C GLU A 38 -12.92 -9.13 8.18
N GLU A 39 -13.47 -8.10 8.81
CA GLU A 39 -12.66 -7.10 9.50
C GLU A 39 -11.99 -7.74 10.71
N GLU A 40 -10.69 -7.50 10.87
CA GLU A 40 -9.91 -7.95 12.01
C GLU A 40 -9.82 -6.85 13.08
N ASP A 41 -9.55 -7.24 14.32
CA ASP A 41 -9.31 -6.29 15.41
C ASP A 41 -8.21 -5.29 15.00
N TRP A 42 -8.51 -3.99 15.12
CA TRP A 42 -7.65 -2.86 14.71
C TRP A 42 -7.50 -2.63 13.20
N GLY A 43 -8.28 -3.32 12.36
CA GLY A 43 -8.24 -3.14 10.91
C GLY A 43 -8.63 -1.72 10.49
N ALA A 44 -9.76 -1.22 10.98
CA ALA A 44 -10.20 0.15 10.70
C ALA A 44 -9.16 1.20 11.12
N GLU A 45 -8.57 1.05 12.31
CA GLU A 45 -7.55 1.94 12.84
C GLU A 45 -6.26 1.90 12.02
N ALA A 46 -5.83 0.70 11.60
CA ALA A 46 -4.66 0.53 10.73
C ALA A 46 -4.86 1.25 9.39
N LYS A 47 -6.04 1.11 8.78
CA LYS A 47 -6.40 1.82 7.55
C LYS A 47 -6.43 3.33 7.75
N VAL A 48 -7.03 3.82 8.84
CA VAL A 48 -7.06 5.26 9.16
C VAL A 48 -5.65 5.82 9.35
N TYR A 49 -4.79 5.07 10.05
CA TYR A 49 -3.40 5.44 10.22
C TYR A 49 -2.68 5.53 8.87
N ALA A 50 -2.78 4.50 8.03
CA ALA A 50 -2.18 4.48 6.71
C ALA A 50 -2.69 5.63 5.83
N LYS A 51 -4.00 5.93 5.85
CA LYS A 51 -4.59 7.09 5.18
C LYS A 51 -3.94 8.40 5.62
N SER A 52 -3.83 8.64 6.93
CA SER A 52 -3.23 9.87 7.46
C SER A 52 -1.76 10.06 7.04
N LYS A 53 -1.06 8.96 6.79
CA LYS A 53 0.36 8.94 6.43
C LYS A 53 0.61 8.98 4.94
N LEU A 54 -0.21 8.34 4.12
CA LEU A 54 0.09 8.09 2.70
C LEU A 54 -0.84 8.83 1.74
N GLU A 55 -2.15 8.93 2.04
CA GLU A 55 -3.13 9.41 1.07
C GLU A 55 -2.85 10.87 0.64
N GLY A 56 -2.80 11.11 -0.67
CA GLY A 56 -2.50 12.42 -1.25
C GLY A 56 -1.04 12.84 -1.15
N ARG A 57 -0.11 11.94 -0.83
CA ARG A 57 1.33 12.23 -0.72
C ARG A 57 2.16 11.52 -1.77
N THR A 58 3.36 12.03 -1.99
CA THR A 58 4.36 11.41 -2.85
C THR A 58 5.23 10.44 -2.05
N VAL A 59 5.45 9.26 -2.63
CA VAL A 59 6.31 8.22 -2.06
C VAL A 59 7.29 7.69 -3.09
N ASN A 60 8.41 7.15 -2.61
CA ASN A 60 9.35 6.37 -3.40
C ASN A 60 9.09 4.88 -3.18
N LEU A 61 9.06 4.11 -4.26
CA LEU A 61 8.83 2.66 -4.24
C LEU A 61 10.10 1.93 -4.64
N PHE A 62 10.44 0.89 -3.87
CA PHE A 62 11.59 0.02 -4.15
C PHE A 62 11.11 -1.42 -4.22
N THR A 63 11.29 -2.05 -5.38
CA THR A 63 11.04 -3.48 -5.61
C THR A 63 12.32 -4.27 -5.37
N ASP A 64 12.22 -5.49 -4.88
CA ASP A 64 13.37 -6.40 -4.79
C ASP A 64 13.53 -7.19 -6.10
N PRO A 65 14.68 -7.11 -6.79
CA PRO A 65 14.92 -7.89 -8.02
C PRO A 65 15.02 -9.41 -7.78
N GLY A 66 15.19 -9.85 -6.53
CA GLY A 66 15.17 -11.27 -6.16
C GLY A 66 13.77 -11.86 -6.04
N ASP A 67 12.74 -11.03 -5.93
CA ASP A 67 11.34 -11.44 -5.75
C ASP A 67 10.48 -11.08 -6.98
N PRO A 68 9.33 -11.76 -7.16
CA PRO A 68 8.34 -11.32 -8.13
C PRO A 68 7.89 -9.88 -7.83
N ALA A 69 7.88 -9.02 -8.85
CA ALA A 69 7.41 -7.65 -8.69
C ALA A 69 5.91 -7.57 -8.35
N PHE A 70 5.12 -8.56 -8.78
CA PHE A 70 3.67 -8.60 -8.57
C PHE A 70 3.25 -9.90 -7.89
N ASP A 71 2.21 -9.80 -7.04
CA ASP A 71 1.55 -10.98 -6.48
C ASP A 71 0.41 -11.49 -7.37
N GLN A 72 -0.22 -12.59 -6.95
CA GLN A 72 -1.35 -13.23 -7.64
C GLN A 72 -2.63 -12.37 -7.74
N TYR A 73 -2.66 -11.19 -7.11
CA TYR A 73 -3.77 -10.24 -7.12
C TYR A 73 -3.44 -8.95 -7.89
N ASP A 74 -2.39 -9.00 -8.71
CA ASP A 74 -1.86 -7.88 -9.50
C ASP A 74 -1.48 -6.66 -8.65
N ARG A 75 -0.97 -6.90 -7.43
CA ARG A 75 -0.40 -5.85 -6.57
C ARG A 75 1.11 -5.81 -6.73
N LEU A 76 1.65 -4.62 -6.99
CA LEU A 76 3.08 -4.36 -6.95
C LEU A 76 3.59 -4.54 -5.51
N LEU A 77 4.58 -5.41 -5.34
CA LEU A 77 5.28 -5.65 -4.08
C LEU A 77 6.42 -4.65 -3.95
N ALA A 78 6.33 -3.71 -3.00
CA ALA A 78 7.35 -2.68 -2.84
C ALA A 78 7.55 -2.25 -1.38
N HIS A 79 8.77 -1.84 -1.07
CA HIS A 79 9.04 -1.01 0.10
C HIS A 79 8.70 0.44 -0.21
N VAL A 80 8.13 1.13 0.76
CA VAL A 80 7.68 2.53 0.64
C VAL A 80 8.55 3.43 1.50
N VAL A 81 9.13 4.45 0.88
CA VAL A 81 9.89 5.49 1.57
C VAL A 81 9.22 6.83 1.33
N MET A 82 8.89 7.52 2.42
CA MET A 82 8.34 8.87 2.39
C MET A 82 9.42 9.87 1.99
N GLU A 83 9.06 10.98 1.35
CA GLU A 83 10.03 12.04 1.02
C GLU A 83 10.79 12.58 2.25
N ASN A 84 10.20 12.44 3.44
CA ASN A 84 10.72 13.01 4.67
C ASN A 84 11.66 12.06 5.45
N GLY A 85 11.97 10.88 4.89
CA GLY A 85 12.67 9.79 5.61
C GLY A 85 11.79 9.15 6.68
#